data_AF-A0A2H6MVG1-F1
#
_entry.id   AF-A0A2H6MVG1-F1
#
_cell.length_a   1.000
_cell.length_b   1.000
_cell.length_c   1.000
_cell.angle_alpha   90.00
_cell.angle_beta   90.00
_cell.angle_gamma   90.00
#
_symmetry.space_group_name_H-M   'P 1'
#
loop_
_entity.id
_entity.type
_entity.pdbx_description
1 polymer ?
#
loop_
_entity_poly.entity_id
_entity_poly.type
_entity_poly.pdbx_seq_one_letter_code
_entity_poly.pdbx_strand_id
1 'polypeptide(L)'
;NCTYPLAHLTNNNFAGESFTTCQDGWLFKKPHSTIASEYDLVCDNKWIIDITQSILNMGFLVGGFVLGYAADRFGRITIYLFSCFGAGLCGLIVAFAPNIVVFSIFRFLQGIFGKGTWMTSFVLVTELVGSNHRRVVGIVIQMFFTLGVVILPGIAYVIPTWQGIQLVTTLPNFLFLLYYWLVPESPRWLITRKKAKKALQIMQSIAKE
;
A
#
# COMPACT_ATOMS: atom_id res chain seq x y z
N ASN A 1 0.80 38.80 -14.37
CA ASN A 1 0.67 39.44 -13.05
C ASN A 1 -0.62 38.97 -12.40
N CYS A 2 -0.56 37.93 -11.56
CA CYS A 2 -1.71 37.55 -10.73
C CYS A 2 -1.74 38.48 -9.51
N THR A 3 -2.60 39.49 -9.54
CA THR A 3 -2.94 40.29 -8.37
C THR A 3 -3.85 39.45 -7.47
N TYR A 4 -3.45 39.26 -6.21
CA TYR A 4 -4.28 38.59 -5.20
C TYR A 4 -5.60 39.36 -5.04
N PRO A 5 -6.76 38.78 -5.42
CA PRO A 5 -8.04 39.49 -5.36
C PRO A 5 -8.47 39.85 -3.93
N LEU A 6 -7.85 39.21 -2.92
CA LEU A 6 -8.09 39.44 -1.50
C LEU A 6 -7.16 40.49 -0.87
N ALA A 7 -6.22 41.08 -1.61
CA ALA A 7 -5.29 42.09 -1.06
C ALA A 7 -6.00 43.38 -0.59
N HIS A 8 -7.22 43.63 -1.08
CA HIS A 8 -8.04 44.78 -0.70
C HIS A 8 -8.98 44.53 0.50
N LEU A 9 -9.09 43.29 1.01
CA LEU A 9 -10.00 42.91 2.09
C LEU A 9 -9.32 42.90 3.46
N THR A 10 -8.63 44.00 3.80
CA THR A 10 -7.91 44.18 5.07
C THR A 10 -8.76 44.69 6.23
N ASN A 11 -10.09 44.80 6.09
CA ASN A 11 -10.95 45.34 7.16
C ASN A 11 -11.98 44.32 7.70
N ASN A 12 -11.87 44.09 9.01
CA ASN A 12 -12.46 43.04 9.86
C ASN A 12 -14.00 42.98 9.98
N ASN A 13 -14.78 43.08 8.90
CA ASN A 13 -16.24 42.84 8.96
C ASN A 13 -16.66 41.65 8.08
N PHE A 14 -16.17 40.45 8.41
CA PHE A 14 -16.55 39.17 7.78
C PHE A 14 -17.79 38.50 8.42
N ALA A 15 -18.60 39.23 9.19
CA ALA A 15 -19.68 38.64 9.99
C ALA A 15 -21.00 38.39 9.23
N GLY A 16 -20.99 38.31 7.90
CA GLY A 16 -22.22 38.10 7.13
C GLY A 16 -22.11 37.86 5.62
N GLU A 17 -20.90 37.75 5.05
CA GLU A 17 -20.76 37.44 3.63
C GLU A 17 -20.78 35.92 3.39
N SER A 18 -21.56 35.52 2.39
CA SER A 18 -21.69 34.13 1.97
C SER A 18 -20.38 33.66 1.36
N PHE A 19 -19.82 32.56 1.87
CA PHE A 19 -18.68 31.91 1.23
C PHE A 19 -19.05 31.54 -0.21
N THR A 20 -18.37 32.13 -1.19
CA THR A 20 -18.53 31.78 -2.61
C THR A 20 -17.45 30.80 -3.03
N THR A 21 -17.76 29.91 -3.96
CA THR A 21 -16.80 28.97 -4.53
C THR A 21 -15.83 29.69 -5.48
N CYS A 22 -14.55 29.30 -5.46
CA CYS A 22 -13.53 29.90 -6.32
C CYS A 22 -13.85 29.60 -7.80
N GLN A 23 -14.14 30.64 -8.59
CA GLN A 23 -14.56 30.49 -10.00
C GLN A 23 -13.39 30.33 -10.97
N ASP A 24 -12.19 30.81 -10.62
CA ASP A 24 -11.00 30.81 -11.48
C ASP A 24 -10.02 29.65 -11.19
N GLY A 25 -10.48 28.62 -10.47
CA GLY A 25 -9.66 27.45 -10.09
C GLY A 25 -8.64 27.72 -8.98
N TRP A 26 -7.93 26.67 -8.55
CA TRP A 26 -6.93 26.76 -7.47
C TRP A 26 -5.51 26.78 -8.03
N LEU A 27 -4.73 27.80 -7.66
CA LEU A 27 -3.31 27.88 -8.02
C LEU A 27 -2.45 27.25 -6.91
N PHE A 28 -1.96 26.04 -7.13
CA PHE A 28 -1.06 25.37 -6.20
C PHE A 28 0.41 25.75 -6.42
N LYS A 29 1.14 25.92 -5.33
CA LYS A 29 2.57 26.26 -5.35
C LYS A 29 3.39 25.05 -5.83
N LYS A 30 3.76 25.04 -7.11
CA LYS A 30 4.76 24.10 -7.66
C LYS A 30 6.10 24.31 -6.93
N PRO A 31 6.81 23.24 -6.51
CA PRO A 31 6.86 21.91 -7.14
C PRO A 31 6.01 20.81 -6.50
N HIS A 32 5.27 21.07 -5.41
CA HIS A 32 4.52 20.02 -4.71
C HIS A 32 3.22 19.66 -5.43
N SER A 33 3.21 18.52 -6.11
CA SER A 33 2.01 17.94 -6.71
C SER A 33 1.51 16.84 -5.79
N THR A 34 0.41 17.10 -5.10
CA THR A 34 -0.32 16.17 -4.23
C THR A 34 -1.60 15.70 -4.91
N ILE A 35 -2.15 14.56 -4.48
CA ILE A 35 -3.45 14.06 -4.98
C ILE A 35 -4.54 15.12 -4.79
N ALA A 36 -4.47 15.90 -3.70
CA ALA A 36 -5.42 16.98 -3.43
C ALA A 36 -5.29 18.17 -4.41
N SER A 37 -4.07 18.48 -4.86
CA SER A 37 -3.81 19.57 -5.80
C SER A 37 -4.02 19.20 -7.25
N GLU A 38 -3.96 17.92 -7.61
CA GLU A 38 -4.14 17.46 -8.99
C GLU A 38 -5.60 17.24 -9.37
N TYR A 39 -6.45 16.95 -8.37
CA TYR A 39 -7.89 16.79 -8.54
C TYR A 39 -8.71 17.98 -7.98
N ASP A 40 -8.06 19.12 -7.70
CA ASP A 40 -8.71 20.33 -7.13
C ASP A 40 -9.60 20.02 -5.90
N LEU A 41 -9.12 19.14 -5.01
CA LEU A 41 -9.88 18.64 -3.84
C LEU A 41 -9.76 19.60 -2.65
N VAL A 42 -10.09 20.89 -2.85
CA VAL A 42 -10.04 21.94 -1.82
C VAL A 42 -11.45 22.28 -1.32
N CYS A 43 -11.55 22.80 -0.08
CA CYS A 43 -12.80 23.16 0.59
C CYS A 43 -13.80 22.01 0.75
N ASP A 44 -14.84 21.91 -0.09
CA ASP A 44 -15.93 20.94 0.05
C ASP A 44 -15.58 19.52 -0.41
N ASN A 45 -14.46 19.34 -1.11
CA ASN A 45 -14.05 18.04 -1.67
C ASN A 45 -13.01 17.29 -0.83
N LYS A 46 -12.66 17.79 0.36
CA LYS A 46 -11.68 17.14 1.26
C LYS A 46 -12.09 15.72 1.69
N TRP A 47 -13.39 15.48 1.87
CA TRP A 47 -13.95 14.17 2.23
C TRP A 47 -13.59 13.05 1.23
N ILE A 48 -13.26 13.39 -0.02
CA ILE A 48 -12.86 12.40 -1.05
C ILE A 48 -11.52 11.74 -0.68
N ILE A 49 -10.64 12.44 0.03
CA ILE A 49 -9.38 11.87 0.55
C ILE A 49 -9.68 10.83 1.63
N ASP A 50 -10.62 11.14 2.53
CA ASP A 50 -11.05 10.23 3.60
C ASP A 50 -11.80 9.01 3.04
N ILE A 51 -12.60 9.21 1.99
CA ILE A 51 -13.22 8.11 1.24
C ILE A 51 -12.17 7.23 0.59
N THR A 52 -11.13 7.80 -0.01
CA THR A 52 -10.05 7.01 -0.61
C THR A 52 -9.39 6.08 0.41
N GLN A 53 -9.15 6.57 1.65
CA GLN A 53 -8.63 5.76 2.75
C GLN A 53 -9.64 4.69 3.19
N SER A 54 -10.92 5.04 3.25
CA SER A 54 -11.99 4.11 3.61
C SER A 54 -12.13 2.98 2.59
N ILE A 55 -12.03 3.29 1.29
CA ILE A 55 -12.03 2.32 0.20
C ILE A 55 -10.83 1.38 0.32
N LEU A 56 -9.65 1.92 0.60
CA LEU A 56 -8.44 1.12 0.81
C LEU A 56 -8.59 0.18 2.03
N ASN A 57 -9.17 0.66 3.13
CA ASN A 57 -9.48 -0.16 4.31
C ASN A 57 -10.56 -1.21 4.04
N MET A 58 -11.54 -0.92 3.19
CA MET A 58 -12.52 -1.92 2.75
C MET A 58 -11.83 -3.00 1.92
N GLY A 59 -10.93 -2.62 1.03
CA GLY A 59 -10.08 -3.55 0.28
C GLY A 59 -9.23 -4.42 1.20
N PHE A 60 -8.72 -3.86 2.30
CA PHE A 60 -7.98 -4.59 3.33
C PHE A 60 -8.79 -5.72 3.96
N LEU A 61 -10.06 -5.46 4.29
CA LEU A 61 -10.96 -6.47 4.85
C LEU A 61 -11.19 -7.59 3.84
N VAL A 62 -11.59 -7.24 2.61
CA VAL A 62 -11.88 -8.23 1.56
C VAL A 62 -10.64 -9.05 1.21
N GLY A 63 -9.46 -8.40 1.10
CA GLY A 63 -8.20 -9.07 0.82
C GLY A 63 -7.79 -10.06 1.89
N GLY A 64 -7.98 -9.72 3.17
CA GLY A 64 -7.70 -10.63 4.27
C GLY A 64 -8.51 -11.93 4.19
N PHE A 65 -9.81 -11.83 3.90
CA PHE A 65 -10.67 -13.01 3.77
C PHE A 65 -10.39 -13.81 2.50
N VAL A 66 -10.37 -13.15 1.33
CA VAL A 66 -10.27 -13.82 0.04
C VAL A 66 -8.87 -14.39 -0.19
N LEU A 67 -7.82 -13.56 -0.02
CA LEU A 67 -6.45 -14.00 -0.26
C LEU A 67 -5.92 -14.86 0.90
N GLY A 68 -6.39 -14.65 2.13
CA GLY A 68 -6.14 -15.56 3.24
C GLY A 68 -6.67 -16.97 2.95
N TYR A 69 -7.96 -17.07 2.59
CA TYR A 69 -8.57 -18.36 2.21
C TYR A 69 -7.88 -18.98 0.99
N ALA A 70 -7.55 -18.17 -0.02
CA ALA A 70 -6.84 -18.64 -1.20
C ALA A 70 -5.43 -19.16 -0.84
N ALA A 71 -4.71 -18.52 0.09
CA ALA A 71 -3.36 -18.91 0.48
C ALA A 71 -3.32 -20.29 1.14
N ASP A 72 -4.33 -20.61 1.95
CA ASP A 72 -4.44 -21.92 2.57
C ASP A 72 -4.78 -23.00 1.52
N ARG A 73 -5.55 -22.66 0.48
CA ARG A 73 -5.95 -23.61 -0.57
C ARG A 73 -4.88 -23.80 -1.66
N PHE A 74 -4.40 -22.73 -2.28
CA PHE A 74 -3.53 -22.79 -3.46
C PHE A 74 -2.05 -22.85 -3.13
N GLY A 75 -1.67 -22.52 -1.89
CA GLY A 75 -0.27 -22.44 -1.46
C GLY A 75 0.12 -21.01 -1.15
N ARG A 76 0.93 -20.85 -0.10
CA ARG A 76 1.23 -19.55 0.48
C ARG A 76 2.16 -18.71 -0.38
N ILE A 77 3.16 -19.33 -0.99
CA ILE A 77 4.08 -18.63 -1.90
C ILE A 77 3.35 -18.22 -3.18
N THR A 78 2.53 -19.10 -3.76
CA THR A 78 1.80 -18.78 -4.99
C THR A 78 0.87 -17.58 -4.81
N ILE A 79 0.11 -17.55 -3.72
CA ILE A 79 -0.78 -16.41 -3.43
C ILE A 79 0.01 -15.17 -3.01
N TYR A 80 1.12 -15.32 -2.29
CA TYR A 80 2.02 -14.20 -2.00
C TYR A 80 2.52 -13.54 -3.30
N LEU A 81 3.01 -14.33 -4.26
CA LEU A 81 3.50 -13.82 -5.55
C LEU A 81 2.40 -13.17 -6.38
N PHE A 82 1.23 -13.82 -6.45
CA PHE A 82 0.07 -13.26 -7.12
C PHE A 82 -0.34 -11.92 -6.51
N SER A 83 -0.36 -11.83 -5.19
CA SER A 83 -0.70 -10.59 -4.47
C SER A 83 0.38 -9.52 -4.66
N CYS A 84 1.65 -9.91 -4.66
CA CYS A 84 2.77 -8.99 -4.88
C CYS A 84 2.73 -8.40 -6.30
N PHE A 85 2.50 -9.25 -7.31
CA PHE A 85 2.31 -8.81 -8.70
C PHE A 85 1.08 -7.92 -8.86
N GLY A 86 -0.06 -8.32 -8.29
CA GLY A 86 -1.30 -7.54 -8.31
C GLY A 86 -1.16 -6.17 -7.65
N ALA A 87 -0.54 -6.09 -6.48
CA ALA A 87 -0.26 -4.83 -5.79
C ALA A 87 0.73 -3.95 -6.57
N GLY A 88 1.73 -4.57 -7.22
CA GLY A 88 2.67 -3.89 -8.11
C GLY A 88 1.97 -3.22 -9.29
N LEU A 89 1.18 -4.01 -10.03
CA LEU A 89 0.44 -3.54 -11.20
C LEU A 89 -0.60 -2.48 -10.84
N CYS A 90 -1.37 -2.70 -9.76
CA CYS A 90 -2.32 -1.69 -9.28
C CYS A 90 -1.60 -0.41 -8.84
N GLY A 91 -0.43 -0.52 -8.19
CA GLY A 91 0.37 0.63 -7.80
C GLY A 91 0.82 1.50 -8.98
N LEU A 92 1.27 0.86 -10.07
CA LEU A 92 1.60 1.55 -11.32
C LEU A 92 0.38 2.24 -11.94
N ILE A 93 -0.76 1.54 -12.02
CA ILE A 93 -1.97 2.11 -12.62
C ILE A 93 -2.49 3.29 -11.80
N VAL A 94 -2.41 3.22 -10.47
CA VAL A 94 -2.74 4.34 -9.58
C VAL A 94 -1.85 5.55 -9.83
N ALA A 95 -0.55 5.35 -10.08
CA ALA A 95 0.38 6.45 -10.34
C ALA A 95 0.07 7.20 -11.66
N PHE A 96 -0.51 6.53 -12.65
CA PHE A 96 -0.89 7.11 -13.95
C PHE A 96 -2.39 7.32 -14.10
N ALA A 97 -3.18 7.22 -13.02
CA ALA A 97 -4.63 7.29 -13.11
C ALA A 97 -5.08 8.72 -13.52
N PRO A 98 -5.80 8.88 -14.64
CA PRO A 98 -6.26 10.20 -15.10
C PRO A 98 -7.58 10.63 -14.46
N ASN A 99 -8.33 9.71 -13.85
CA ASN A 99 -9.67 9.92 -13.32
C ASN A 99 -9.80 9.41 -11.88
N ILE A 100 -10.56 10.12 -11.05
CA ILE A 100 -10.79 9.76 -9.64
C ILE A 100 -11.50 8.41 -9.46
N VAL A 101 -12.35 8.02 -10.42
CA VAL A 101 -13.06 6.73 -10.40
C VAL A 101 -12.07 5.58 -10.62
N VAL A 102 -11.20 5.72 -11.63
CA VAL A 102 -10.15 4.75 -11.94
C VAL A 102 -9.21 4.65 -10.74
N PHE A 103 -8.77 5.80 -10.22
CA PHE A 103 -7.95 5.87 -9.02
C PHE A 103 -8.59 5.12 -7.84
N SER A 104 -9.88 5.33 -7.56
CA SER A 104 -10.59 4.67 -6.45
C SER A 104 -10.68 3.14 -6.61
N ILE A 105 -11.01 2.65 -7.81
CA ILE A 105 -11.08 1.21 -8.11
C ILE A 105 -9.72 0.55 -7.91
N PHE A 106 -8.66 1.14 -8.48
CA PHE A 106 -7.32 0.58 -8.35
C PHE A 106 -6.77 0.75 -6.93
N ARG A 107 -7.21 1.76 -6.16
CA ARG A 107 -6.88 1.89 -4.74
C ARG A 107 -7.53 0.79 -3.90
N PHE A 108 -8.78 0.42 -4.20
CA PHE A 108 -9.45 -0.73 -3.59
C PHE A 108 -8.70 -2.04 -3.86
N LEU A 109 -8.36 -2.28 -5.13
CA LEU A 109 -7.59 -3.47 -5.55
C LEU A 109 -6.19 -3.50 -4.92
N GLN A 110 -5.50 -2.35 -4.88
CA GLN A 110 -4.22 -2.20 -4.19
C GLN A 110 -4.36 -2.53 -2.70
N GLY A 111 -5.47 -2.18 -2.07
CA GLY A 111 -5.80 -2.58 -0.70
C GLY A 111 -5.87 -4.11 -0.56
N ILE A 112 -6.69 -4.75 -1.39
CA ILE A 112 -6.87 -6.23 -1.40
C ILE A 112 -5.51 -6.92 -1.48
N PHE A 113 -4.74 -6.60 -2.52
CA PHE A 113 -3.46 -7.24 -2.77
C PHE A 113 -2.42 -6.89 -1.71
N GLY A 114 -2.35 -5.64 -1.26
CA GLY A 114 -1.39 -5.19 -0.25
C GLY A 114 -1.56 -5.92 1.09
N LYS A 115 -2.79 -6.08 1.57
CA LYS A 115 -3.04 -6.87 2.80
C LYS A 115 -2.87 -8.35 2.58
N GLY A 116 -3.24 -8.87 1.40
CA GLY A 116 -2.95 -10.25 1.03
C GLY A 116 -1.46 -10.56 1.12
N THR A 117 -0.60 -9.72 0.56
CA THR A 117 0.86 -9.84 0.64
C THR A 117 1.35 -9.79 2.09
N TRP A 118 0.90 -8.82 2.89
CA TRP A 118 1.32 -8.71 4.30
C TRP A 118 0.93 -9.95 5.13
N MET A 119 -0.33 -10.38 5.00
CA MET A 119 -0.86 -11.53 5.72
C MET A 119 -0.11 -12.81 5.30
N THR A 120 -0.05 -13.10 4.01
CA THR A 120 0.62 -14.31 3.51
C THR A 120 2.11 -14.36 3.86
N SER A 121 2.81 -13.22 3.80
CA SER A 121 4.21 -13.11 4.23
C SER A 121 4.35 -13.41 5.72
N PHE A 122 3.51 -12.80 6.57
CA PHE A 122 3.54 -13.02 8.00
C PHE A 122 3.31 -14.50 8.35
N VAL A 123 2.29 -15.13 7.73
CA VAL A 123 2.03 -16.54 8.03
C VAL A 123 3.10 -17.46 7.43
N LEU A 124 3.69 -17.16 6.27
CA LEU A 124 4.82 -17.93 5.72
C LEU A 124 6.02 -17.93 6.68
N VAL A 125 6.42 -16.75 7.17
CA VAL A 125 7.57 -16.61 8.06
C VAL A 125 7.31 -17.28 9.42
N THR A 126 6.11 -17.15 9.98
CA THR A 126 5.76 -17.79 11.27
C THR A 126 5.56 -19.30 11.19
N GLU A 127 5.46 -19.87 9.99
CA GLU A 127 5.46 -21.31 9.77
C GLU A 127 6.86 -21.88 9.53
N LEU A 128 7.76 -21.10 8.93
CA LEU A 128 9.17 -21.43 8.80
C LEU A 128 9.87 -21.35 10.16
N VAL A 129 9.55 -20.32 10.94
CA VAL A 129 10.13 -20.10 12.27
C VAL A 129 9.31 -20.84 13.32
N GLY A 130 9.97 -21.73 14.06
CA GLY A 130 9.35 -22.55 15.12
C GLY A 130 8.61 -21.71 16.17
N SER A 131 7.72 -22.36 16.93
CA SER A 131 6.82 -21.74 17.93
C SER A 131 7.51 -20.71 18.83
N ASN A 132 8.75 -20.98 19.22
CA ASN A 132 9.48 -20.22 20.23
C ASN A 132 9.97 -18.84 19.75
N HIS A 133 10.06 -18.60 18.45
CA HIS A 133 10.62 -17.33 17.91
C HIS A 133 9.59 -16.49 17.15
N ARG A 134 8.33 -16.95 17.09
CA ARG A 134 7.23 -16.24 16.40
C ARG A 134 7.02 -14.81 16.88
N ARG A 135 7.12 -14.57 18.20
CA ARG A 135 7.01 -13.20 18.75
C ARG A 135 8.12 -12.30 18.24
N VAL A 136 9.37 -12.77 18.32
CA VAL A 136 10.54 -11.99 17.88
C VAL A 136 10.40 -11.64 16.40
N VAL A 137 10.02 -12.60 15.57
CA VAL A 137 9.87 -12.35 14.14
C VAL A 137 8.70 -11.42 13.82
N GLY A 138 7.59 -11.53 14.54
CA GLY A 138 6.49 -10.56 14.43
C GLY A 138 6.94 -9.14 14.79
N ILE A 139 7.74 -8.99 15.84
CA ILE A 139 8.31 -7.69 16.23
C ILE A 139 9.25 -7.17 15.14
N VAL A 140 10.13 -8.02 14.60
CA VAL A 140 11.07 -7.64 13.52
C VAL A 140 10.31 -7.18 12.27
N ILE A 141 9.26 -7.89 11.84
CA ILE A 141 8.41 -7.48 10.71
C ILE A 141 7.77 -6.11 10.98
N GLN A 142 7.26 -5.89 12.20
CA GLN A 142 6.68 -4.60 12.59
C GLN A 142 7.73 -3.48 12.62
N MET A 143 8.96 -3.75 13.05
CA MET A 143 10.06 -2.80 13.01
C MET A 143 10.38 -2.37 11.58
N PHE A 144 10.48 -3.32 10.64
CA PHE A 144 10.67 -3.01 9.22
C PHE A 144 9.53 -2.17 8.65
N PHE A 145 8.28 -2.45 9.05
CA PHE A 145 7.13 -1.63 8.67
C PHE A 145 7.26 -0.18 9.19
N THR A 146 7.59 -0.01 10.48
CA THR A 146 7.79 1.31 11.09
C THR A 146 8.93 2.07 10.40
N LEU A 147 10.06 1.41 10.10
CA LEU A 147 11.16 2.02 9.36
C LEU A 147 10.72 2.50 7.98
N GLY A 148 9.94 1.70 7.25
CA GLY A 148 9.38 2.11 5.95
C GLY A 148 8.52 3.37 6.05
N VAL A 149 7.66 3.46 7.08
CA VAL A 149 6.83 4.65 7.33
C VAL A 149 7.67 5.89 7.66
N VAL A 150 8.77 5.73 8.40
CA VAL A 150 9.69 6.83 8.76
C VAL A 150 10.53 7.30 7.56
N ILE A 151 10.89 6.39 6.66
CA ILE A 151 11.65 6.72 5.44
C ILE A 151 10.76 7.44 4.40
N LEU A 152 9.46 7.12 4.36
CA LEU A 152 8.50 7.69 3.42
C LEU A 152 8.47 9.24 3.37
N PRO A 153 8.41 9.99 4.50
CA PRO A 153 8.47 11.45 4.48
C PRO A 153 9.83 11.98 4.00
N GLY A 154 10.93 11.24 4.24
CA GLY A 154 12.24 11.58 3.69
C GLY A 154 12.27 11.48 2.16
N ILE A 155 11.64 10.44 1.60
CA ILE A 155 11.47 10.30 0.14
C ILE A 155 10.55 11.40 -0.41
N ALA A 156 9.48 11.74 0.30
CA ALA A 156 8.55 12.79 -0.10
C ALA A 156 9.21 14.18 -0.16
N TYR A 157 10.23 14.43 0.66
CA TYR A 157 11.02 15.66 0.60
C TYR A 157 11.88 15.75 -0.67
N VAL A 158 12.43 14.62 -1.13
CA VAL A 158 13.28 14.56 -2.34
C VAL A 158 12.44 14.55 -3.62
N ILE A 159 11.30 13.84 -3.60
CA ILE A 159 10.40 13.69 -4.75
C ILE A 159 9.01 14.25 -4.35
N PRO A 160 8.76 15.55 -4.59
CA PRO A 160 7.53 16.22 -4.17
C PRO A 160 6.35 15.94 -5.13
N THR A 161 6.35 14.79 -5.81
CA THR A 161 5.24 14.33 -6.67
C THR A 161 4.63 13.06 -6.08
N TRP A 162 3.30 13.07 -5.91
CA TRP A 162 2.57 11.92 -5.38
C TRP A 162 2.75 10.65 -6.23
N GLN A 163 2.90 10.82 -7.55
CA GLN A 163 3.18 9.74 -8.50
C GLN A 163 4.55 9.10 -8.23
N GLY A 164 5.57 9.92 -7.96
CA GLY A 164 6.91 9.45 -7.63
C GLY A 164 6.94 8.67 -6.33
N ILE A 165 6.23 9.13 -5.29
CA ILE A 165 6.11 8.42 -4.01
C ILE A 165 5.42 7.05 -4.21
N GLN A 166 4.36 7.01 -5.02
CA GLN A 166 3.65 5.77 -5.35
C GLN A 166 4.56 4.79 -6.11
N LEU A 167 5.35 5.27 -7.09
CA LEU A 167 6.32 4.45 -7.83
C LEU A 167 7.41 3.88 -6.91
N VAL A 168 8.00 4.72 -6.06
CA VAL A 168 9.05 4.29 -5.12
C VAL A 168 8.49 3.27 -4.12
N THR A 169 7.24 3.42 -3.69
CA THR A 169 6.59 2.44 -2.79
C THR A 169 6.28 1.11 -3.49
N THR A 170 6.07 1.15 -4.81
CA THR A 170 5.73 -0.04 -5.62
C THR A 170 6.99 -0.82 -6.03
N LEU A 171 8.14 -0.16 -6.13
CA LEU A 171 9.40 -0.74 -6.58
C LEU A 171 9.92 -1.91 -5.70
N PRO A 172 9.87 -1.83 -4.35
CA PRO A 172 10.22 -2.96 -3.49
C PRO A 172 9.39 -4.22 -3.78
N ASN A 173 8.12 -4.07 -4.16
CA ASN A 173 7.26 -5.22 -4.47
C ASN A 173 7.81 -6.04 -5.65
N PHE A 174 8.35 -5.37 -6.67
CA PHE A 174 9.00 -6.05 -7.79
C PHE A 174 10.34 -6.70 -7.41
N LEU A 175 11.08 -6.12 -6.48
CA LEU A 175 12.30 -6.74 -5.95
C LEU A 175 12.00 -8.04 -5.20
N PHE A 176 10.93 -8.07 -4.39
CA PHE A 176 10.49 -9.30 -3.71
C PHE A 176 10.04 -10.39 -4.69
N LEU A 177 9.46 -10.01 -5.85
CA LEU A 177 9.16 -10.95 -6.92
C LEU A 177 10.42 -11.56 -7.55
N LEU A 178 11.54 -10.85 -7.62
CA LEU A 178 12.80 -11.39 -8.19
C LEU A 178 13.47 -12.40 -7.25
N TYR A 179 13.43 -12.17 -5.94
CA TYR A 179 14.05 -13.04 -4.94
C TYR A 179 13.20 -14.24 -4.51
N TYR A 180 12.03 -14.46 -5.13
CA TYR A 180 11.11 -15.52 -4.71
C TYR A 180 11.69 -16.94 -4.79
N TRP A 181 12.61 -17.16 -5.74
CA TRP A 181 13.19 -18.49 -5.99
C TRP A 181 14.06 -18.98 -4.83
N LEU A 182 14.50 -18.07 -3.95
CA LEU A 182 15.25 -18.40 -2.75
C LEU A 182 14.36 -18.86 -1.58
N VAL A 183 13.06 -18.54 -1.59
CA VAL A 183 12.18 -18.77 -0.44
C VAL A 183 11.51 -20.14 -0.55
N PRO A 184 11.80 -21.08 0.37
CA PRO A 184 11.18 -22.40 0.34
C PRO A 184 9.70 -22.34 0.76
N GLU A 185 8.89 -23.20 0.16
CA GLU A 185 7.46 -23.30 0.48
C GLU A 185 7.23 -23.76 1.92
N SER A 186 6.10 -23.31 2.51
CA SER A 186 5.70 -23.65 3.88
C SER A 186 5.76 -25.18 4.11
N PRO A 187 6.59 -25.66 5.06
CA PRO A 187 6.65 -27.08 5.41
C PRO A 187 5.31 -27.60 5.94
N ARG A 188 4.56 -26.77 6.67
CA ARG A 188 3.25 -27.12 7.25
C ARG A 188 2.20 -27.30 6.16
N TRP A 189 2.15 -26.41 5.18
CA TRP A 189 1.24 -26.54 4.04
C TRP A 189 1.55 -27.79 3.21
N LEU A 190 2.84 -28.08 2.99
CA LEU A 190 3.29 -29.31 2.31
C LEU A 190 2.85 -30.60 3.05
N ILE A 191 2.88 -30.60 4.38
CA ILE A 191 2.39 -31.72 5.21
C ILE A 191 0.88 -31.91 5.02
N THR A 192 0.08 -30.85 5.07
CA THR A 192 -1.38 -30.90 4.84
C THR A 192 -1.72 -31.39 3.43
N ARG A 193 -0.86 -31.17 2.44
CA ARG A 193 -1.00 -31.65 1.06
C ARG A 193 -0.44 -33.05 0.80
N LYS A 194 -0.13 -33.82 1.84
CA LYS A 194 0.48 -35.18 1.76
C LYS A 194 1.83 -35.21 1.04
N LYS A 195 2.53 -34.07 0.91
CA LYS A 195 3.88 -33.96 0.31
C LYS A 195 4.96 -34.02 1.39
N ALA A 196 4.85 -34.98 2.32
CA ALA A 196 5.71 -35.07 3.51
C ALA A 196 7.22 -35.17 3.18
N LYS A 197 7.60 -35.85 2.09
CA LYS A 197 9.00 -35.96 1.66
C LYS A 197 9.64 -34.61 1.32
N LYS A 198 8.91 -33.71 0.65
CA LYS A 198 9.38 -32.36 0.32
C LYS A 198 9.48 -31.48 1.57
N ALA A 199 8.52 -31.60 2.49
CA ALA A 199 8.57 -30.90 3.77
C ALA A 199 9.80 -31.32 4.59
N LEU A 200 10.10 -32.62 4.65
CA LEU A 200 11.27 -33.16 5.36
C LEU A 200 12.60 -32.66 4.77
N GLN A 201 12.73 -32.61 3.44
CA GLN A 201 13.91 -32.05 2.77
C GLN A 201 14.12 -30.57 3.09
N ILE A 202 13.06 -29.76 3.04
CA ILE A 202 13.13 -28.33 3.37
C ILE A 202 13.52 -28.16 4.84
N MET A 203 12.89 -28.90 5.76
CA MET A 203 13.23 -28.84 7.18
C MET A 203 14.67 -29.29 7.47
N GLN A 204 15.17 -30.32 6.77
CA GLN A 204 16.57 -30.77 6.89
C GLN A 204 17.57 -29.75 6.34
N SER A 205 17.21 -29.02 5.28
CA SER A 205 18.04 -27.93 4.75
C SER A 205 18.10 -26.76 5.73
N ILE A 206 16.98 -26.39 6.34
CA ILE A 206 16.93 -25.30 7.34
C ILE A 206 17.65 -25.70 8.64
N ALA A 207 17.60 -26.97 9.03
CA ALA A 207 18.26 -27.47 10.25
C ALA A 207 19.76 -27.76 10.09
N LYS A 208 20.29 -27.71 8.86
CA LYS A 208 21.73 -27.89 8.59
C LYS A 208 22.53 -26.58 8.67
N GLU A 209 21.85 -25.44 8.67
CA GLU A 209 22.42 -24.12 8.99
C GLU A 209 22.21 -23.77 10.46
#